data_AF-A0A2R7IPP1-F1
#
_entry.id   AF-A0A2R7IPP1-F1
#
_cell.length_a   1.000
_cell.length_b   1.000
_cell.length_c   1.000
_cell.angle_alpha   90.00
_cell.angle_beta   90.00
_cell.angle_gamma   90.00
#
_symmetry.space_group_name_H-M   'P 1'
#
loop_
_entity.id
_entity.type
_entity.pdbx_description
1 polymer ?
#
loop_
_entity_poly.entity_id
_entity_poly.type
_entity_poly.pdbx_seq_one_letter_code
_entity_poly.pdbx_strand_id
1 'polypeptide(L)'
;AFGAFLTTDGNAAKALNLAYGDVAAAFDAFVTQAGDRPIILAGHSQGALHLIRLLREKVAGTPLAKRVVAAYVVGWPVSRSVDLPTLGLPECKAADQAGCLLSWQSFAEPADPALVIDAYDASSGTDGKPRRGTPMVCTNPLTGTPDAAAPATANLGTLFPTKDLGSATIEPKRVPARCDSRGLLLIGEPPEVGSYVLPGNNYHVYDYSLFWANVRADAARRLAAFSRK
;
A
#
# COMPACT_ATOMS: atom_id res chain seq x y z
N ALA A 1 1.91 22.07 9.11
CA ALA A 1 1.20 20.77 9.04
C ALA A 1 2.00 19.83 8.16
N PHE A 2 2.17 18.56 8.54
CA PHE A 2 2.73 17.53 7.67
C PHE A 2 1.67 17.18 6.62
N GLY A 3 1.85 17.61 5.36
CA GLY A 3 0.99 17.22 4.23
C GLY A 3 -0.45 17.78 4.25
N ALA A 4 -1.00 17.99 3.04
CA ALA A 4 -2.37 18.47 2.86
C ALA A 4 -3.45 17.46 3.31
N PHE A 5 -3.11 16.20 3.57
CA PHE A 5 -4.06 15.17 3.98
C PHE A 5 -4.31 15.10 5.51
N LEU A 6 -3.52 15.84 6.32
CA LEU A 6 -3.65 15.89 7.78
C LEU A 6 -4.33 17.18 8.27
N THR A 7 -4.93 17.97 7.39
CA THR A 7 -5.64 19.21 7.75
C THR A 7 -7.06 19.22 7.21
N THR A 8 -7.98 19.79 7.97
CA THR A 8 -9.40 19.96 7.64
C THR A 8 -9.68 21.27 6.88
N ASP A 9 -8.63 22.04 6.55
CA ASP A 9 -8.76 23.25 5.73
C ASP A 9 -9.33 22.90 4.34
N GLY A 10 -10.30 23.69 3.84
CA GLY A 10 -10.82 23.55 2.49
C GLY A 10 -9.74 23.68 1.40
N ASN A 11 -8.61 24.33 1.69
CA ASN A 11 -7.45 24.40 0.81
C ASN A 11 -6.75 23.04 0.63
N ALA A 12 -6.82 22.14 1.62
CA ALA A 12 -6.22 20.82 1.53
C ALA A 12 -6.90 19.95 0.47
N ALA A 13 -8.24 19.94 0.45
CA ALA A 13 -9.00 19.23 -0.57
C ALA A 13 -8.71 19.78 -1.98
N LYS A 14 -8.58 21.11 -2.13
CA LYS A 14 -8.19 21.74 -3.40
C LYS A 14 -6.78 21.32 -3.84
N ALA A 15 -5.81 21.31 -2.93
CA ALA A 15 -4.45 20.89 -3.22
C ALA A 15 -4.38 19.40 -3.63
N LEU A 16 -5.08 18.52 -2.91
CA LEU A 16 -5.18 17.09 -3.28
C LEU A 16 -5.87 16.89 -4.64
N ASN A 17 -6.91 17.67 -4.94
CA ASN A 17 -7.58 17.60 -6.24
C ASN A 17 -6.69 18.08 -7.38
N LEU A 18 -5.91 19.16 -7.17
CA LEU A 18 -4.94 19.65 -8.15
C LEU A 18 -3.87 18.58 -8.42
N ALA A 19 -3.24 18.05 -7.36
CA ALA A 19 -2.23 17.01 -7.47
C ALA A 19 -2.76 15.74 -8.16
N TYR A 20 -4.00 15.33 -7.85
CA TYR A 20 -4.64 14.21 -8.52
C TYR A 20 -4.88 14.47 -10.01
N GLY A 21 -5.20 15.70 -10.41
CA GLY A 21 -5.37 16.07 -11.81
C GLY A 21 -4.14 15.74 -12.65
N ASP A 22 -2.95 16.08 -12.14
CA ASP A 22 -1.67 15.73 -12.78
C ASP A 22 -1.45 14.21 -12.84
N VAL A 23 -1.73 13.49 -11.75
CA VAL A 23 -1.62 12.02 -11.72
C VAL A 23 -2.55 11.37 -12.76
N ALA A 24 -3.79 11.83 -12.86
CA ALA A 24 -4.76 11.31 -13.81
C ALA A 24 -4.35 11.59 -15.27
N ALA A 25 -3.87 12.81 -15.57
CA ALA A 25 -3.39 13.17 -16.90
C ALA A 25 -2.14 12.37 -17.29
N ALA A 26 -1.19 12.19 -16.37
CA ALA A 26 -0.01 11.37 -16.58
C ALA A 26 -0.36 9.89 -16.78
N PHE A 27 -1.36 9.38 -16.05
CA PHE A 27 -1.83 8.02 -16.23
C PHE A 27 -2.49 7.81 -17.59
N ASP A 28 -3.32 8.74 -18.06
CA ASP A 28 -3.93 8.66 -19.39
C ASP A 28 -2.84 8.60 -20.48
N ALA A 29 -1.82 9.46 -20.40
CA ALA A 29 -0.68 9.43 -21.31
C ALA A 29 0.11 8.10 -21.23
N PHE A 30 0.34 7.61 -20.02
CA PHE A 30 1.00 6.32 -19.79
C PHE A 30 0.20 5.17 -20.41
N VAL A 31 -1.13 5.13 -20.25
CA VAL A 31 -1.98 4.06 -20.80
C VAL A 31 -1.90 4.03 -22.32
N THR A 32 -1.90 5.21 -22.98
CA THR A 32 -1.69 5.32 -24.43
C THR A 32 -0.32 4.77 -24.84
N GLN A 33 0.75 5.21 -24.16
CA GLN A 33 2.11 4.74 -24.45
C GLN A 33 2.31 3.25 -24.15
N ALA A 34 1.63 2.74 -23.12
CA ALA A 34 1.67 1.34 -22.71
C ALA A 34 1.10 0.40 -23.78
N GLY A 35 0.17 0.86 -24.62
CA GLY A 35 -0.54 0.00 -25.57
C GLY A 35 -1.30 -1.08 -24.80
N ASP A 36 -1.14 -2.35 -25.14
CA ASP A 36 -1.78 -3.49 -24.46
C ASP A 36 -0.92 -4.14 -23.37
N ARG A 37 0.24 -3.55 -23.04
CA ARG A 37 1.15 -4.11 -22.05
C ARG A 37 0.50 -4.24 -20.67
N PRO A 38 0.88 -5.27 -19.89
CA PRO A 38 0.49 -5.40 -18.49
C PRO A 38 0.96 -4.20 -17.66
N ILE A 39 0.17 -3.80 -16.67
CA ILE A 39 0.42 -2.63 -15.82
C ILE A 39 0.56 -3.07 -14.36
N ILE A 40 1.60 -2.58 -13.69
CA ILE A 40 1.70 -2.57 -12.23
C ILE A 40 1.50 -1.14 -11.76
N LEU A 41 0.62 -0.96 -10.77
CA LEU A 41 0.38 0.33 -10.14
C LEU A 41 0.93 0.29 -8.72
N ALA A 42 1.70 1.30 -8.32
CA ALA A 42 2.26 1.38 -6.98
C ALA A 42 2.15 2.81 -6.45
N GLY A 43 1.57 2.93 -5.25
CA GLY A 43 1.47 4.17 -4.50
C GLY A 43 1.91 3.94 -3.06
N HIS A 44 2.43 4.99 -2.44
CA HIS A 44 2.74 5.02 -1.00
C HIS A 44 2.08 6.24 -0.37
N SER A 45 1.51 6.11 0.83
CA SER A 45 0.95 7.22 1.59
C SER A 45 -0.05 8.05 0.75
N GLN A 46 0.17 9.36 0.57
CA GLN A 46 -0.64 10.20 -0.29
C GLN A 46 -0.71 9.70 -1.75
N GLY A 47 0.35 9.09 -2.27
CA GLY A 47 0.33 8.45 -3.58
C GLY A 47 -0.61 7.24 -3.63
N ALA A 48 -0.75 6.50 -2.53
CA ALA A 48 -1.75 5.44 -2.40
C ALA A 48 -3.18 6.00 -2.33
N LEU A 49 -3.41 7.13 -1.66
CA LEU A 49 -4.69 7.85 -1.72
C LEU A 49 -5.06 8.24 -3.16
N HIS A 50 -4.12 8.80 -3.92
CA HIS A 50 -4.33 9.11 -5.33
C HIS A 50 -4.58 7.85 -6.17
N LEU A 51 -3.85 6.76 -5.89
CA LEU A 51 -4.04 5.49 -6.57
C LEU A 51 -5.43 4.88 -6.30
N ILE A 52 -5.96 4.97 -5.07
CA ILE A 52 -7.34 4.56 -4.76
C ILE A 52 -8.35 5.28 -5.66
N ARG A 53 -8.20 6.60 -5.80
CA ARG A 53 -9.07 7.41 -6.67
C ARG A 53 -8.90 7.04 -8.14
N LEU A 54 -7.66 6.86 -8.60
CA LEU A 54 -7.33 6.44 -9.96
C LEU A 54 -7.97 5.09 -10.31
N LEU A 55 -7.86 4.11 -9.40
CA LEU A 55 -8.48 2.80 -9.57
C LEU A 55 -9.99 2.92 -9.74
N ARG A 56 -10.66 3.69 -8.88
CA ARG A 56 -12.11 3.90 -8.95
C ARG A 56 -12.55 4.62 -10.23
N GLU A 57 -11.84 5.66 -10.65
CA GLU A 57 -12.28 6.52 -11.77
C GLU A 57 -11.84 6.02 -13.15
N LYS A 58 -10.68 5.36 -13.25
CA LYS A 58 -10.05 4.99 -14.53
C LYS A 58 -9.96 3.50 -14.77
N VAL A 59 -10.02 2.67 -13.72
CA VAL A 59 -9.83 1.21 -13.83
C VAL A 59 -11.13 0.45 -13.62
N ALA A 60 -11.87 0.74 -12.56
CA ALA A 60 -13.09 0.02 -12.18
C ALA A 60 -14.14 0.03 -13.29
N GLY A 61 -14.67 -1.15 -13.63
CA GLY A 61 -15.68 -1.32 -14.68
C GLY A 61 -15.17 -1.13 -16.12
N THR A 62 -13.88 -0.87 -16.31
CA THR A 62 -13.29 -0.68 -17.65
C THR A 62 -12.49 -1.91 -18.09
N PRO A 63 -12.18 -2.06 -19.40
CA PRO A 63 -11.25 -3.08 -19.88
C PRO A 63 -9.84 -2.97 -19.26
N LEU A 64 -9.45 -1.80 -18.75
CA LEU A 64 -8.14 -1.56 -18.16
C LEU A 64 -7.89 -2.42 -16.92
N ALA A 65 -8.93 -2.76 -16.15
CA ALA A 65 -8.82 -3.66 -15.01
C ALA A 65 -8.20 -5.02 -15.38
N LYS A 66 -8.47 -5.52 -16.60
CA LYS A 66 -7.91 -6.78 -17.10
C LYS A 66 -6.42 -6.70 -17.40
N ARG A 67 -5.86 -5.50 -17.54
CA ARG A 67 -4.43 -5.26 -17.79
C ARG A 67 -3.62 -5.05 -16.51
N VAL A 68 -4.27 -4.83 -15.38
CA VAL A 68 -3.58 -4.62 -14.11
C VAL A 68 -3.10 -5.96 -13.55
N VAL A 69 -1.80 -6.09 -13.39
CA VAL A 69 -1.14 -7.25 -12.77
C VAL A 69 -1.31 -7.21 -11.26
N ALA A 70 -1.04 -6.05 -10.65
CA ALA A 70 -1.16 -5.81 -9.23
C ALA A 70 -1.24 -4.31 -8.95
N ALA A 71 -1.98 -3.93 -7.92
CA ALA A 71 -2.01 -2.59 -7.36
C ALA A 71 -1.46 -2.60 -5.93
N TYR A 72 -0.30 -1.99 -5.71
CA TYR A 72 0.32 -1.83 -4.39
C TYR A 72 -0.12 -0.48 -3.80
N VAL A 73 -1.14 -0.51 -2.95
CA VAL A 73 -1.76 0.66 -2.30
C VAL A 73 -1.22 0.75 -0.86
N VAL A 74 0.06 1.08 -0.73
CA VAL A 74 0.82 0.87 0.52
C VAL A 74 0.81 2.12 1.41
N GLY A 75 0.81 1.95 2.73
CA GLY A 75 0.84 3.06 3.68
C GLY A 75 -0.46 3.88 3.67
N TRP A 76 -1.57 3.28 3.23
CA TRP A 76 -2.88 3.93 3.31
C TRP A 76 -3.95 2.90 3.65
N PRO A 77 -4.85 3.19 4.60
CA PRO A 77 -5.89 2.25 4.98
C PRO A 77 -6.91 2.09 3.85
N VAL A 78 -7.23 0.84 3.52
CA VAL A 78 -8.26 0.48 2.52
C VAL A 78 -9.26 -0.45 3.19
N SER A 79 -10.51 -0.04 3.31
CA SER A 79 -11.57 -0.90 3.82
C SER A 79 -11.85 -2.07 2.90
N ARG A 80 -11.85 -3.28 3.44
CA ARG A 80 -12.33 -4.48 2.72
C ARG A 80 -13.80 -4.37 2.33
N SER A 81 -14.60 -3.62 3.10
CA SER A 81 -16.06 -3.60 2.99
C SER A 81 -16.61 -2.41 2.20
N VAL A 82 -16.04 -1.22 2.36
CA VAL A 82 -16.60 0.03 1.80
C VAL A 82 -15.69 0.74 0.80
N ASP A 83 -14.43 0.30 0.67
CA ASP A 83 -13.51 0.81 -0.35
C ASP A 83 -13.33 -0.19 -1.48
N LEU A 84 -12.79 -1.36 -1.14
CA LEU A 84 -12.35 -2.40 -2.07
C LEU A 84 -13.39 -2.77 -3.15
N PRO A 85 -14.70 -2.91 -2.85
CA PRO A 85 -15.69 -3.23 -3.88
C PRO A 85 -15.81 -2.20 -5.02
N THR A 86 -15.35 -0.96 -4.80
CA THR A 86 -15.44 0.13 -5.78
C THR A 86 -14.16 0.29 -6.64
N LEU A 87 -13.09 -0.43 -6.33
CA LEU A 87 -11.76 -0.20 -6.94
C LEU A 87 -11.51 -1.03 -8.19
N GLY A 88 -12.41 -1.94 -8.53
CA GLY A 88 -12.30 -2.80 -9.72
C GLY A 88 -11.28 -3.93 -9.63
N LEU A 89 -10.61 -4.07 -8.49
CA LEU A 89 -9.65 -5.14 -8.20
C LEU A 89 -9.98 -5.77 -6.83
N PRO A 90 -10.04 -7.11 -6.72
CA PRO A 90 -10.18 -7.78 -5.44
C PRO A 90 -8.88 -7.67 -4.62
N GLU A 91 -8.98 -7.90 -3.32
CA GLU A 91 -7.80 -8.14 -2.48
C GLU A 91 -7.07 -9.41 -2.95
N CYS A 92 -5.74 -9.37 -2.95
CA CYS A 92 -4.94 -10.54 -3.23
C CYS A 92 -5.15 -11.60 -2.15
N LYS A 93 -5.35 -12.86 -2.55
CA LYS A 93 -5.55 -14.03 -1.68
C LYS A 93 -4.41 -15.03 -1.73
N ALA A 94 -3.61 -15.00 -2.81
CA ALA A 94 -2.46 -15.88 -3.01
C ALA A 94 -1.25 -15.09 -3.56
N ALA A 95 -0.06 -15.63 -3.31
CA ALA A 95 1.22 -15.01 -3.66
C ALA A 95 1.40 -14.84 -5.17
N ASP A 96 0.83 -15.75 -5.97
CA ASP A 96 0.87 -15.77 -7.43
C ASP A 96 -0.45 -15.31 -8.07
N GLN A 97 -1.38 -14.76 -7.30
CA GLN A 97 -2.58 -14.15 -7.85
C GLN A 97 -2.23 -12.82 -8.55
N ALA A 98 -2.51 -12.73 -9.84
CA ALA A 98 -2.51 -11.46 -10.57
C ALA A 98 -3.93 -10.90 -10.73
N GLY A 99 -4.04 -9.60 -11.00
CA GLY A 99 -5.30 -8.87 -11.10
C GLY A 99 -5.90 -8.57 -9.72
N CYS A 100 -5.07 -8.17 -8.76
CA CYS A 100 -5.51 -7.92 -7.39
C CYS A 100 -4.76 -6.76 -6.72
N LEU A 101 -5.25 -6.32 -5.58
CA LEU A 101 -4.75 -5.21 -4.79
C LEU A 101 -4.10 -5.71 -3.49
N LEU A 102 -2.98 -5.08 -3.13
CA LEU A 102 -2.25 -5.27 -1.88
C LEU A 102 -2.20 -3.95 -1.12
N SER A 103 -2.23 -4.02 0.21
CA SER A 103 -1.99 -2.89 1.09
C SER A 103 -1.42 -3.38 2.42
N TRP A 104 -0.66 -2.54 3.09
CA TRP A 104 -0.20 -2.75 4.46
C TRP A 104 0.22 -1.40 5.08
N GLN A 105 0.23 -1.37 6.41
CA GLN A 105 0.65 -0.25 7.24
C GLN A 105 1.47 -0.83 8.40
N SER A 106 2.76 -0.51 8.46
CA SER A 106 3.72 -1.23 9.31
C SER A 106 3.82 -0.62 10.71
N PHE A 107 3.65 -1.44 11.74
CA PHE A 107 3.79 -1.06 13.15
C PHE A 107 4.65 -2.06 13.92
N ALA A 108 5.63 -1.57 14.68
CA ALA A 108 6.36 -2.41 15.64
C ALA A 108 5.59 -2.55 16.95
N GLU A 109 5.90 -3.57 17.72
CA GLU A 109 5.24 -3.90 18.98
C GLU A 109 6.03 -3.30 20.17
N PRO A 110 5.36 -2.73 21.21
CA PRO A 110 3.91 -2.51 21.29
C PRO A 110 3.45 -1.41 20.32
N ALA A 111 2.42 -1.70 19.52
CA ALA A 111 1.88 -0.76 18.55
C ALA A 111 0.89 0.19 19.22
N ASP A 112 0.97 1.49 18.90
CA ASP A 112 -0.06 2.47 19.24
C ASP A 112 -0.59 3.12 17.95
N PRO A 113 -1.60 2.50 17.31
CA PRO A 113 -2.10 2.94 16.02
C PRO A 113 -3.24 3.95 16.13
N ALA A 114 -3.51 4.52 17.32
CA ALA A 114 -4.68 5.35 17.58
C ALA A 114 -4.83 6.48 16.54
N LEU A 115 -3.74 7.18 16.22
CA LEU A 115 -3.75 8.26 15.22
C LEU A 115 -4.26 7.81 13.83
N VAL A 116 -3.94 6.58 13.42
CA VAL A 116 -4.36 6.03 12.12
C VAL A 116 -5.79 5.48 12.21
N ILE A 117 -6.10 4.72 13.26
CA ILE A 117 -7.41 4.09 13.42
C ILE A 117 -8.51 5.11 13.66
N ASP A 118 -8.28 6.13 14.48
CA ASP A 118 -9.26 7.17 14.78
C ASP A 118 -9.57 8.00 13.53
N ALA A 119 -8.55 8.38 12.76
CA ALA A 119 -8.72 9.08 11.49
C ALA A 119 -9.47 8.22 10.47
N TYR A 120 -9.15 6.93 10.38
CA TYR A 120 -9.84 5.99 9.52
C TYR A 120 -11.32 5.83 9.91
N ASP A 121 -11.62 5.60 11.19
CA ASP A 121 -12.98 5.40 11.70
C ASP A 121 -13.85 6.67 11.65
N ALA A 122 -13.23 7.85 11.64
CA ALA A 122 -13.91 9.12 11.41
C ALA A 122 -14.21 9.41 9.92
N SER A 123 -13.66 8.62 8.99
CA SER A 123 -13.78 8.86 7.55
C SER A 123 -14.86 8.01 6.87
N SER A 124 -15.25 8.42 5.66
CA SER A 124 -16.11 7.63 4.76
C SER A 124 -15.29 6.86 3.73
N GLY A 125 -15.77 5.68 3.36
CA GLY A 125 -15.25 4.88 2.26
C GLY A 125 -15.56 5.48 0.90
N THR A 126 -14.95 4.93 -0.14
CA THR A 126 -15.17 5.38 -1.53
C THR A 126 -16.57 5.05 -2.08
N ASP A 127 -17.34 4.20 -1.39
CA ASP A 127 -18.78 3.99 -1.63
C ASP A 127 -19.68 5.00 -0.87
N GLY A 128 -19.09 5.90 -0.09
CA GLY A 128 -19.78 6.93 0.70
C GLY A 128 -20.21 6.48 2.10
N LYS A 129 -20.13 5.19 2.46
CA LYS A 129 -20.50 4.69 3.79
C LYS A 129 -19.38 4.89 4.81
N PRO A 130 -19.68 4.95 6.12
CA PRO A 130 -18.64 5.07 7.15
C PRO A 130 -17.64 3.91 7.13
N ARG A 131 -16.34 4.20 7.30
CA ARG A 131 -15.30 3.18 7.50
C ARG A 131 -15.25 2.62 8.92
N ARG A 132 -15.93 3.27 9.86
CA ARG A 132 -15.97 2.92 11.29
C ARG A 132 -16.16 1.42 11.50
N GLY A 133 -15.19 0.79 12.18
CA GLY A 133 -15.25 -0.62 12.55
C GLY A 133 -15.06 -1.61 11.40
N THR A 134 -14.82 -1.16 10.17
CA THR A 134 -14.57 -2.07 9.03
C THR A 134 -13.11 -2.53 9.01
N PRO A 135 -12.82 -3.81 8.70
CA PRO A 135 -11.45 -4.30 8.62
C PRO A 135 -10.72 -3.71 7.41
N MET A 136 -9.44 -3.42 7.58
CA MET A 136 -8.58 -2.94 6.49
C MET A 136 -7.94 -4.10 5.73
N VAL A 137 -7.64 -3.89 4.45
CA VAL A 137 -6.80 -4.79 3.67
C VAL A 137 -5.41 -4.84 4.31
N CYS A 138 -4.92 -6.05 4.54
CA CYS A 138 -3.54 -6.28 4.96
C CYS A 138 -2.98 -7.47 4.20
N THR A 139 -1.90 -7.23 3.47
CA THR A 139 -1.11 -8.26 2.82
C THR A 139 0.24 -8.36 3.52
N ASN A 140 0.64 -9.56 3.93
CA ASN A 140 1.98 -9.77 4.45
C ASN A 140 2.99 -9.69 3.29
N PRO A 141 3.90 -8.70 3.25
CA PRO A 141 4.83 -8.55 2.13
C PRO A 141 5.85 -9.69 2.04
N LEU A 142 6.09 -10.43 3.13
CA LEU A 142 7.00 -11.57 3.15
C LEU A 142 6.45 -12.76 2.37
N THR A 143 5.14 -12.95 2.37
CA THR A 143 4.46 -14.09 1.71
C THR A 143 3.70 -13.68 0.45
N GLY A 144 3.30 -12.41 0.33
CA GLY A 144 2.40 -11.93 -0.72
C GLY A 144 0.94 -12.39 -0.53
N THR A 145 0.56 -12.78 0.69
CA THR A 145 -0.78 -13.28 1.02
C THR A 145 -1.38 -12.53 2.22
N PRO A 146 -2.72 -12.45 2.31
CA PRO A 146 -3.38 -11.99 3.52
C PRO A 146 -3.26 -13.06 4.60
N ASP A 147 -3.42 -12.65 5.86
CA ASP A 147 -3.60 -13.51 7.04
C ASP A 147 -2.49 -14.54 7.31
N ALA A 148 -1.33 -14.43 6.65
CA ALA A 148 -0.15 -15.24 6.92
C ALA A 148 0.80 -14.50 7.88
N ALA A 149 1.35 -15.23 8.85
CA ALA A 149 2.51 -14.79 9.61
C ALA A 149 3.77 -15.37 8.97
N ALA A 150 4.86 -14.60 8.97
CA ALA A 150 6.15 -15.05 8.47
C ALA A 150 7.28 -14.59 9.40
N PRO A 151 8.25 -15.48 9.71
CA PRO A 151 9.40 -15.13 10.53
C PRO A 151 10.34 -14.21 9.75
N ALA A 152 11.24 -13.54 10.48
CA ALA A 152 12.25 -12.68 9.87
C ALA A 152 13.08 -13.42 8.81
N THR A 153 13.32 -14.72 8.97
CA THR A 153 14.04 -15.55 7.99
C THR A 153 13.41 -15.61 6.60
N ALA A 154 12.13 -15.26 6.45
CA ALA A 154 11.45 -15.10 5.16
C ALA A 154 11.70 -13.73 4.49
N ASN A 155 12.31 -12.79 5.21
CA ASN A 155 12.69 -11.49 4.66
C ASN A 155 13.94 -11.64 3.78
N LEU A 156 13.74 -11.43 2.48
CA LEU A 156 14.77 -11.53 1.45
C LEU A 156 15.70 -10.32 1.45
N GLY A 157 15.32 -9.22 2.11
CA GLY A 157 16.11 -8.00 2.12
C GLY A 157 15.31 -6.78 2.60
N THR A 158 15.65 -6.29 3.78
CA THR A 158 15.31 -4.96 4.29
C THR A 158 16.33 -3.95 3.79
N LEU A 159 15.87 -2.81 3.28
CA LEU A 159 16.69 -1.70 2.81
C LEU A 159 16.96 -0.73 3.98
N PHE A 160 18.24 -0.55 4.32
CA PHE A 160 18.72 0.39 5.33
C PHE A 160 19.39 1.58 4.62
N PRO A 161 18.72 2.75 4.56
CA PRO A 161 19.32 3.92 3.95
C PRO A 161 20.42 4.50 4.84
N THR A 162 21.44 5.09 4.22
CA THR A 162 22.40 5.94 4.93
C THR A 162 21.72 7.18 5.49
N LYS A 163 22.32 7.82 6.50
CA LYS A 163 21.72 9.00 7.16
C LYS A 163 21.44 10.17 6.21
N ASP A 164 22.24 10.31 5.17
CA ASP A 164 22.09 11.32 4.11
C ASP A 164 21.13 10.88 2.98
N LEU A 165 20.56 9.68 3.08
CA LEU A 165 19.69 9.05 2.08
C LEU A 165 20.33 8.90 0.68
N GLY A 166 21.65 9.04 0.57
CA GLY A 166 22.38 8.96 -0.70
C GLY A 166 22.66 7.52 -1.16
N SER A 167 22.63 6.56 -0.24
CA SER A 167 22.83 5.14 -0.54
C SER A 167 22.08 4.24 0.45
N ALA A 168 22.10 2.93 0.24
CA ALA A 168 21.48 1.97 1.15
C ALA A 168 22.17 0.59 1.08
N THR A 169 22.11 -0.16 2.19
CA THR A 169 22.39 -1.60 2.20
C THR A 169 21.09 -2.39 2.18
N ILE A 170 21.12 -3.61 1.64
CA ILE A 170 20.00 -4.53 1.68
C ILE A 170 20.44 -5.76 2.48
N GLU A 171 19.77 -6.03 3.59
CA GLU A 171 20.12 -7.13 4.47
C GLU A 171 18.94 -8.09 4.66
N PRO A 172 19.14 -9.40 4.44
CA PRO A 172 18.08 -10.38 4.62
C PRO A 172 17.88 -10.69 6.11
N LYS A 173 16.79 -11.39 6.42
CA LYS A 173 16.51 -11.97 7.73
C LYS A 173 16.30 -10.98 8.88
N ARG A 174 15.86 -9.75 8.58
CA ARG A 174 15.79 -8.66 9.57
C ARG A 174 14.44 -8.50 10.25
N VAL A 175 13.34 -8.48 9.49
CA VAL A 175 12.03 -8.04 10.00
C VAL A 175 10.98 -9.13 9.73
N PRO A 176 10.31 -9.69 10.76
CA PRO A 176 9.16 -10.57 10.60
C PRO A 176 7.90 -9.76 10.23
N ALA A 177 6.81 -10.43 9.88
CA ALA A 177 5.54 -9.74 9.64
C ALA A 177 4.33 -10.63 9.88
N ARG A 178 3.26 -10.07 10.41
CA ARG A 178 1.91 -10.67 10.46
C ARG A 178 0.84 -9.59 10.37
N CYS A 179 -0.25 -9.87 9.70
CA CYS A 179 -1.43 -9.01 9.77
C CYS A 179 -2.16 -9.23 11.11
N ASP A 180 -2.62 -8.15 11.74
CA ASP A 180 -3.56 -8.25 12.86
C ASP A 180 -5.02 -8.31 12.39
N SER A 181 -5.95 -8.46 13.32
CA SER A 181 -7.39 -8.55 13.00
C SER A 181 -7.99 -7.24 12.48
N ARG A 182 -7.32 -6.10 12.71
CA ARG A 182 -7.77 -4.78 12.27
C ARG A 182 -7.27 -4.45 10.85
N GLY A 183 -6.22 -5.14 10.39
CA GLY A 183 -5.56 -4.94 9.11
C GLY A 183 -4.29 -4.10 9.20
N LEU A 184 -3.63 -4.05 10.37
CA LEU A 184 -2.29 -3.51 10.54
C LEU A 184 -1.24 -4.61 10.32
N LEU A 185 -0.09 -4.23 9.78
CA LEU A 185 1.04 -5.14 9.62
C LEU A 185 1.96 -5.00 10.84
N LEU A 186 1.95 -5.99 11.72
CA LEU A 186 2.80 -6.04 12.90
C LEU A 186 4.16 -6.65 12.56
N ILE A 187 5.23 -5.93 12.89
CA ILE A 187 6.61 -6.26 12.49
C ILE A 187 7.48 -6.78 13.65
N GLY A 188 6.88 -7.09 14.79
CA GLY A 188 7.60 -7.52 15.99
C GLY A 188 8.38 -6.37 16.65
N GLU A 189 9.57 -6.68 17.17
CA GLU A 189 10.43 -5.70 17.85
C GLU A 189 10.82 -4.53 16.92
N PRO A 190 10.91 -3.29 17.43
CA PRO A 190 11.27 -2.12 16.63
C PRO A 190 12.64 -2.27 15.93
N PRO A 191 12.70 -2.33 14.58
CA PRO A 191 13.98 -2.37 13.87
C PRO A 191 14.64 -0.99 13.80
N GLU A 192 15.98 -0.96 13.87
CA GLU A 192 16.78 0.26 13.67
C GLU A 192 16.98 0.56 12.17
N VAL A 193 15.99 1.19 11.53
CA VAL A 193 16.01 1.49 10.07
C VAL A 193 16.19 2.98 9.74
N GLY A 194 16.30 3.84 10.75
CA GLY A 194 16.54 5.28 10.59
C GLY A 194 15.69 6.15 11.53
N SER A 195 15.76 7.47 11.36
CA SER A 195 15.16 8.45 12.27
C SER A 195 13.72 8.87 11.96
N TYR A 196 13.12 8.35 10.89
CA TYR A 196 11.77 8.71 10.44
C TYR A 196 10.66 7.77 10.96
N VAL A 197 10.89 7.09 12.08
CA VAL A 197 9.83 6.34 12.77
C VAL A 197 8.85 7.34 13.37
N LEU A 198 7.56 7.20 13.06
CA LEU A 198 6.50 8.09 13.52
C LEU A 198 6.01 7.67 14.91
N PRO A 199 5.34 8.57 15.66
CA PRO A 199 4.75 8.23 16.96
C PRO A 199 3.90 6.96 16.93
N GLY A 200 3.95 6.21 18.03
CA GLY A 200 3.19 4.98 18.21
C GLY A 200 3.81 3.73 17.55
N ASN A 201 5.14 3.71 17.41
CA ASN A 201 5.87 2.65 16.71
C ASN A 201 5.41 2.46 15.26
N ASN A 202 5.09 3.57 14.59
CA ASN A 202 4.58 3.58 13.23
C ASN A 202 5.74 3.72 12.23
N TYR A 203 5.95 2.67 11.44
CA TYR A 203 7.01 2.56 10.45
C TYR A 203 6.56 2.94 9.02
N HIS A 204 5.48 3.72 8.89
CA HIS A 204 4.89 4.18 7.64
C HIS A 204 5.91 4.66 6.59
N VAL A 205 6.93 5.44 6.98
CA VAL A 205 7.97 5.93 6.04
C VAL A 205 8.78 4.78 5.42
N TYR A 206 8.84 3.63 6.08
CA TYR A 206 9.63 2.46 5.70
C TYR A 206 8.79 1.30 5.15
N ASP A 207 7.49 1.46 4.90
CA ASP A 207 6.60 0.35 4.49
C ASP A 207 7.16 -0.47 3.31
N TYR A 208 7.77 0.18 2.31
CA TYR A 208 8.47 -0.52 1.23
C TYR A 208 9.87 -1.00 1.64
N SER A 209 10.65 -0.15 2.32
CA SER A 209 12.04 -0.43 2.67
C SER A 209 12.19 -1.65 3.59
N LEU A 210 11.27 -1.85 4.54
CA LEU A 210 11.26 -3.01 5.44
C LEU A 210 11.26 -4.35 4.69
N PHE A 211 10.69 -4.38 3.49
CA PHE A 211 10.45 -5.59 2.70
C PHE A 211 10.94 -5.48 1.25
N TRP A 212 11.92 -4.60 1.00
CA TRP A 212 12.35 -4.17 -0.34
C TRP A 212 12.57 -5.31 -1.34
N ALA A 213 13.34 -6.33 -0.94
CA ALA A 213 13.60 -7.47 -1.82
C ALA A 213 12.37 -8.37 -2.00
N ASN A 214 11.55 -8.55 -0.96
CA ASN A 214 10.30 -9.33 -1.04
C ASN A 214 9.30 -8.69 -1.99
N VAL A 215 9.10 -7.37 -1.92
CA VAL A 215 8.17 -6.65 -2.81
C VAL A 215 8.61 -6.77 -4.27
N ARG A 216 9.91 -6.65 -4.56
CA ARG A 216 10.45 -6.86 -5.91
C ARG A 216 10.21 -8.28 -6.41
N ALA A 217 10.42 -9.28 -5.55
CA ALA A 217 10.15 -10.68 -5.88
C ALA A 217 8.65 -10.96 -6.09
N ASP A 218 7.78 -10.35 -5.29
CA ASP A 218 6.32 -10.44 -5.43
C ASP A 218 5.84 -9.82 -6.75
N ALA A 219 6.31 -8.62 -7.10
CA ALA A 219 5.97 -7.98 -8.37
C ALA A 219 6.39 -8.83 -9.59
N ALA A 220 7.61 -9.38 -9.57
CA ALA A 220 8.08 -10.28 -10.62
C ALA A 220 7.24 -11.58 -10.70
N ARG A 221 6.91 -12.17 -9.55
CA ARG A 221 6.09 -13.38 -9.47
C ARG A 221 4.68 -13.16 -10.01
N ARG A 222 4.02 -12.06 -9.64
CA ARG A 222 2.67 -11.72 -10.12
C ARG A 222 2.67 -11.41 -11.60
N LEU A 223 3.68 -10.70 -12.11
CA LEU A 223 3.83 -10.46 -13.54
C LEU A 223 4.00 -11.78 -14.32
N ALA A 224 4.86 -12.67 -13.83
CA ALA A 224 5.05 -13.98 -14.44
C ALA A 224 3.75 -14.82 -14.41
N ALA A 225 2.96 -14.73 -13.34
CA ALA A 225 1.66 -15.40 -13.25
C ALA A 225 0.61 -14.80 -14.19
N PHE A 226 0.62 -13.48 -14.36
CA PHE A 226 -0.25 -12.78 -15.30
C PHE A 226 0.03 -13.20 -16.74
N SER A 227 1.30 -13.32 -17.14
CA SER A 227 1.70 -13.72 -18.49
C SER A 227 1.39 -15.18 -18.86
N ARG A 228 0.96 -16.00 -17.89
CA ARG A 228 0.54 -17.40 -18.12
C ARG A 228 -0.98 -17.56 -18.29
N LYS A 229 -1.76 -16.51 -18.02
CA LYS A 229 -3.21 -16.49 -18.25
C LYS A 229 -3.51 -16.23 -19.71
#